data_AF-A0A2W0BG19-F1
#
_entry.id   AF-A0A2W0BG19-F1
#
_cell.length_a   1.000
_cell.length_b   1.000
_cell.length_c   1.000
_cell.angle_alpha   90.00
_cell.angle_beta   90.00
_cell.angle_gamma   90.00
#
_symmetry.space_group_name_H-M   'P 1'
#
loop_
_entity.id
_entity.type
_entity.pdbx_description
1 polymer ?
#
loop_
_entity_poly.entity_id
_entity_poly.type
_entity_poly.pdbx_seq_one_letter_code
_entity_poly.pdbx_strand_id
1 'polypeptide(L)'
;MNLVECVPNFSDGRDTAKVEAIIAAMKVDGVYLLDKEMDADHNRCVVTLVGDRDAIAEAAIRGVGKAAELIDLTHHQGAHPRIGAADVVPFIPIEGITLEDCVAIARHVGAEIWKRHQVPVYLYEAAATRPERQNLENIRRGQFEGLRTEVATNPDRRPDFGDAALHATAGATVVGARKPLIAYNVYLNTSDVEIAKKIGKAVRFSSGGLRYVKGMGVFVRGQAQVSMNLTDFEQTPIARVFEFVKREAARHGVMPVSSEIVGLIPKKALEEAAEWFLQVENFDSSLILENRLAAVTGGKAAVGGIRAGVEPFIEQLAASTATPGGGSASAAAGAMAAALGGMVAGMSRGKKAYQQYEPELSDAVARLNRLREELKASIDLDAASYAEVMKAYRDAKTFSPEVGERAVSDALKNATRVPLRIAQKAHEVRQLVESLKPITSKNMWSDLAVASSLARTAIEGGLANVEINLQELKDETFKTEMSKAASVITISN
;
A
#
# COMPACT_ATOMS: atom_id res chain seq x y z
N MET A 1 -0.02 -7.38 0.90
CA MET A 1 1.20 -6.67 0.49
C MET A 1 0.93 -5.19 0.61
N ASN A 2 1.90 -4.38 1.03
CA ASN A 2 1.77 -2.92 1.09
C ASN A 2 2.43 -2.37 -0.18
N LEU A 3 1.62 -1.91 -1.12
CA LEU A 3 2.06 -1.54 -2.46
C LEU A 3 1.95 -0.02 -2.65
N VAL A 4 3.05 0.59 -3.08
CA VAL A 4 3.17 2.03 -3.31
C VAL A 4 3.59 2.25 -4.75
N GLU A 5 2.90 3.14 -5.45
CA GLU A 5 3.34 3.64 -6.74
C GLU A 5 4.24 4.87 -6.52
N CYS A 6 5.36 4.93 -7.23
CA CYS A 6 6.22 6.10 -7.31
C CYS A 6 6.38 6.51 -8.77
N VAL A 7 6.16 7.79 -9.06
CA VAL A 7 6.15 8.30 -10.44
C VAL A 7 7.20 9.40 -10.63
N PRO A 8 8.51 9.11 -10.50
CA PRO A 8 9.54 10.13 -10.64
C PRO A 8 9.58 10.74 -12.04
N ASN A 9 9.84 12.04 -12.09
CA ASN A 9 9.89 12.85 -13.29
C ASN A 9 11.29 13.39 -13.50
N PHE A 10 11.88 13.05 -14.64
CA PHE A 10 13.24 13.43 -14.99
C PHE A 10 13.24 14.45 -16.11
N SER A 11 14.10 15.47 -16.00
CA SER A 11 14.27 16.53 -17.00
C SER A 11 15.19 16.07 -18.14
N ASP A 12 14.86 14.95 -18.78
CA ASP A 12 15.44 14.54 -20.05
C ASP A 12 14.43 13.62 -20.76
N GLY A 13 13.96 14.04 -21.93
CA GLY A 13 13.03 13.28 -22.77
C GLY A 13 13.63 12.90 -24.13
N ARG A 14 14.94 13.12 -24.32
CA ARG A 14 15.61 13.00 -25.63
C ARG A 14 16.77 12.01 -25.60
N ASP A 15 17.50 11.94 -24.50
CA ASP A 15 18.65 11.04 -24.34
C ASP A 15 18.22 9.74 -23.67
N THR A 16 17.93 8.72 -24.49
CA THR A 16 17.53 7.41 -23.99
C THR A 16 18.61 6.75 -23.14
N ALA A 17 19.90 6.96 -23.43
CA ALA A 17 20.98 6.32 -22.68
C ALA A 17 21.04 6.83 -21.24
N LYS A 18 20.85 8.15 -21.04
CA LYS A 18 20.75 8.72 -19.69
C LYS A 18 19.54 8.17 -18.93
N VAL A 19 18.36 8.13 -19.57
CA VAL A 19 17.13 7.64 -18.93
C VAL A 19 17.28 6.17 -18.54
N GLU A 20 17.83 5.32 -19.40
CA GLU A 20 18.09 3.91 -19.08
C GLU A 20 19.10 3.75 -17.93
N ALA A 21 20.13 4.59 -17.86
CA ALA A 21 21.07 4.58 -16.74
C ALA A 21 20.41 4.98 -15.41
N ILE A 22 19.49 5.95 -15.43
CA ILE A 22 18.68 6.34 -14.27
C ILE A 22 17.78 5.17 -13.84
N ILE A 23 17.06 4.54 -14.78
CA ILE A 23 16.20 3.38 -14.50
C ILE A 23 17.00 2.19 -13.95
N ALA A 24 18.18 1.93 -14.50
CA ALA A 24 19.06 0.89 -14.00
C ALA A 24 19.48 1.14 -12.55
N ALA A 25 19.74 2.39 -12.16
CA ALA A 25 20.06 2.75 -10.78
C ALA A 25 18.87 2.57 -9.82
N MET A 26 17.64 2.66 -10.31
CA MET A 26 16.41 2.44 -9.54
C MET A 26 16.06 0.96 -9.34
N LYS A 27 16.83 0.02 -9.92
CA LYS A 27 16.61 -1.41 -9.70
C LYS A 27 16.95 -1.79 -8.25
N VAL A 28 15.90 -2.17 -7.52
CA VAL A 28 15.94 -2.66 -6.14
C VAL A 28 15.02 -3.89 -6.07
N ASP A 29 15.42 -4.91 -5.33
CA ASP A 29 14.58 -6.10 -5.16
C ASP A 29 13.21 -5.72 -4.58
N GLY A 30 12.14 -6.23 -5.18
CA GLY A 30 10.77 -5.86 -4.80
C GLY A 30 10.23 -4.59 -5.44
N VAL A 31 11.02 -3.89 -6.28
CA VAL A 31 10.57 -2.77 -7.11
C VAL A 31 10.43 -3.21 -8.56
N TYR A 32 9.29 -2.88 -9.15
CA TYR A 32 8.94 -3.21 -10.52
C TYR A 32 8.72 -1.93 -11.33
N LEU A 33 9.33 -1.89 -12.51
CA LEU A 33 9.05 -0.86 -13.50
C LEU A 33 7.74 -1.21 -14.21
N LEU A 34 6.76 -0.33 -14.13
CA LEU A 34 5.47 -0.49 -14.79
C LEU A 34 5.41 0.21 -16.14
N ASP A 35 5.98 1.42 -16.22
CA ASP A 35 5.94 2.22 -17.44
C ASP A 35 7.10 3.22 -17.50
N LYS A 36 7.43 3.63 -18.73
CA LYS A 36 8.42 4.67 -19.04
C LYS A 36 7.93 5.46 -20.25
N GLU A 37 7.57 6.71 -20.03
CA GLU A 37 7.15 7.63 -21.07
C GLU A 37 8.21 8.71 -21.28
N MET A 38 8.69 8.85 -22.51
CA MET A 38 9.64 9.90 -22.90
C MET A 38 8.97 10.86 -23.88
N ASP A 39 9.01 12.15 -23.56
CA ASP A 39 8.45 13.21 -24.40
C ASP A 39 9.59 14.14 -24.86
N ALA A 40 9.91 14.07 -26.15
CA ALA A 40 10.98 14.86 -26.76
C ALA A 40 10.63 16.35 -26.88
N ASP A 41 9.34 16.70 -27.04
CA ASP A 41 8.87 18.07 -27.19
C ASP A 41 8.91 18.80 -25.83
N HIS A 42 8.42 18.13 -24.80
CA HIS A 42 8.47 18.60 -23.42
C HIS A 42 9.86 18.43 -22.77
N ASN A 43 10.74 17.63 -23.40
CA ASN A 43 12.06 17.22 -22.91
C ASN A 43 12.03 16.72 -21.46
N ARG A 44 11.10 15.80 -21.20
CA ARG A 44 10.83 15.19 -19.89
C ARG A 44 10.61 13.69 -20.07
N CYS A 45 11.04 12.92 -19.08
CA CYS A 45 10.70 11.52 -18.93
C CYS A 45 9.91 11.31 -17.64
N VAL A 46 8.86 10.50 -17.73
CA VAL A 46 8.06 10.04 -16.60
C VAL A 46 8.30 8.53 -16.45
N VAL A 47 8.72 8.11 -15.27
CA VAL A 47 8.91 6.69 -14.96
C VAL A 47 7.89 6.30 -13.92
N THR A 48 7.25 5.15 -14.08
CA THR A 48 6.26 4.62 -13.13
C THR A 48 6.81 3.34 -12.52
N LEU A 49 7.03 3.37 -11.21
CA LEU A 49 7.54 2.26 -10.41
C LEU A 49 6.49 1.82 -9.40
N VAL A 50 6.53 0.55 -9.01
CA VAL A 50 5.74 0.03 -7.91
C VAL A 50 6.58 -0.86 -7.02
N GLY A 51 6.37 -0.79 -5.71
CA GLY A 51 7.11 -1.63 -4.76
C GLY A 51 6.56 -1.50 -3.35
N ASP A 52 7.19 -2.22 -2.42
CA ASP A 52 6.93 -2.01 -1.00
C ASP A 52 7.51 -0.68 -0.50
N ARG A 53 7.13 -0.30 0.73
CA ARG A 53 7.46 0.98 1.36
C ARG A 53 8.96 1.32 1.33
N ASP A 54 9.82 0.38 1.66
CA ASP A 54 11.24 0.66 1.90
C ASP A 54 12.03 0.52 0.59
N ALA A 55 11.69 -0.50 -0.23
CA ALA A 55 12.31 -0.72 -1.51
C ALA A 55 12.01 0.42 -2.49
N ILE A 56 10.77 0.91 -2.54
CA ILE A 56 10.39 2.02 -3.42
C ILE A 56 11.07 3.35 -3.01
N ALA A 57 11.25 3.56 -1.70
CA ALA A 57 11.93 4.74 -1.17
C ALA A 57 13.39 4.76 -1.60
N GLU A 58 14.09 3.63 -1.42
CA GLU A 58 15.49 3.47 -1.84
C GLU A 58 15.65 3.60 -3.36
N ALA A 59 14.74 3.01 -4.15
CA ALA A 59 14.74 3.15 -5.61
C ALA A 59 14.62 4.63 -6.04
N ALA A 60 13.68 5.37 -5.44
CA ALA A 60 13.49 6.78 -5.72
C ALA A 60 14.75 7.61 -5.38
N ILE A 61 15.37 7.37 -4.21
CA ILE A 61 16.61 8.06 -3.79
C ILE A 61 17.73 7.83 -4.81
N ARG A 62 17.95 6.57 -5.22
CA ARG A 62 18.97 6.22 -6.24
C ARG A 62 18.70 6.87 -7.59
N GLY A 63 17.43 6.91 -8.00
CA GLY A 63 17.01 7.57 -9.25
C GLY A 63 17.34 9.05 -9.25
N VAL A 64 17.04 9.75 -8.15
CA VAL A 64 17.38 11.17 -7.98
C VAL A 64 18.90 11.39 -8.00
N GLY A 65 19.65 10.56 -7.28
CA GLY A 65 21.12 10.63 -7.28
C GLY A 65 21.73 10.44 -8.66
N LYS A 66 21.30 9.41 -9.40
CA LYS A 66 21.79 9.14 -10.76
C LYS A 66 21.37 10.25 -11.74
N ALA A 67 20.17 10.81 -11.61
CA ALA A 67 19.74 11.94 -12.42
C ALA A 67 20.60 13.19 -12.16
N ALA A 68 20.98 13.45 -10.90
CA ALA A 68 21.84 14.57 -10.55
C ALA A 68 23.27 14.46 -11.14
N GLU A 69 23.76 13.24 -11.36
CA GLU A 69 25.04 12.99 -12.03
C GLU A 69 24.98 13.19 -13.56
N LEU A 70 23.85 12.88 -14.18
CA LEU A 70 23.73 12.77 -15.64
C LEU A 70 23.07 13.96 -16.33
N ILE A 71 22.24 14.71 -15.60
CA ILE A 71 21.43 15.81 -16.15
C ILE A 71 21.95 17.14 -15.61
N ASP A 72 22.36 18.01 -16.54
CA ASP A 72 22.74 19.39 -16.25
C ASP A 72 21.65 20.35 -16.71
N LEU A 73 20.92 20.94 -15.75
CA LEU A 73 19.86 21.89 -16.05
C LEU A 73 20.35 23.21 -16.63
N THR A 74 21.64 23.55 -16.48
CA THR A 74 22.20 24.77 -17.07
C THR A 74 22.22 24.73 -18.60
N HIS A 75 22.15 23.52 -19.17
CA HIS A 75 22.06 23.26 -20.61
C HIS A 75 20.70 22.70 -21.03
N HIS A 76 19.80 22.41 -20.08
CA HIS A 76 18.49 21.84 -20.37
C HIS A 76 17.48 22.89 -20.83
N GLN A 77 16.82 22.60 -21.94
CA GLN A 77 15.65 23.35 -22.42
C GLN A 77 14.52 22.38 -22.79
N GLY A 78 13.29 22.71 -22.41
CA GLY A 78 12.09 21.94 -22.71
C GLY A 78 10.83 22.80 -22.52
N ALA A 79 9.74 22.43 -23.20
CA ALA A 79 8.47 23.15 -23.08
C ALA A 79 7.81 22.98 -21.70
N HIS A 80 8.18 21.92 -20.96
CA HIS A 80 7.62 21.63 -19.65
C HIS A 80 8.36 22.37 -18.52
N PRO A 81 7.64 23.06 -17.61
CA PRO A 81 8.26 23.71 -16.45
C PRO A 81 8.99 22.72 -15.56
N ARG A 82 10.25 23.04 -15.21
CA ARG A 82 11.12 22.18 -14.38
C ARG A 82 11.97 22.98 -13.42
N ILE A 83 12.30 22.39 -12.27
CA ILE A 83 13.27 22.95 -11.31
C ILE A 83 14.41 21.97 -10.95
N GLY A 84 14.31 20.71 -11.37
CA GLY A 84 15.21 19.63 -10.97
C GLY A 84 15.58 18.67 -12.10
N ALA A 85 16.77 18.09 -12.04
CA ALA A 85 17.17 16.94 -12.85
C ALA A 85 16.18 15.78 -12.64
N ALA A 86 15.91 15.49 -11.36
CA ALA A 86 14.67 14.85 -10.94
C ALA A 86 13.74 15.94 -10.39
N ASP A 87 12.70 16.29 -11.15
CA ASP A 87 11.87 17.46 -10.93
C ASP A 87 10.77 17.21 -9.89
N VAL A 88 10.01 16.12 -10.03
CA VAL A 88 9.02 15.70 -9.02
C VAL A 88 8.99 14.19 -8.80
N VAL A 89 8.94 13.77 -7.54
CA VAL A 89 8.94 12.37 -7.09
C VAL A 89 7.75 12.16 -6.12
N PRO A 90 6.55 11.86 -6.65
CA PRO A 90 5.38 11.54 -5.85
C PRO A 90 5.35 10.07 -5.41
N PHE A 91 4.74 9.84 -4.24
CA PHE A 91 4.32 8.53 -3.74
C PHE A 91 2.79 8.47 -3.66
N ILE A 92 2.22 7.40 -4.19
CA ILE A 92 0.78 7.21 -4.32
C ILE A 92 0.38 5.87 -3.67
N PRO A 93 -0.64 5.87 -2.78
CA PRO A 93 -1.10 4.64 -2.15
C PRO A 93 -1.85 3.76 -3.16
N ILE A 94 -1.49 2.47 -3.25
CA ILE A 94 -2.16 1.49 -4.11
C ILE A 94 -2.91 0.44 -3.30
N GLU A 95 -2.22 -0.35 -2.48
CA GLU A 95 -2.83 -1.44 -1.70
C GLU A 95 -2.19 -1.56 -0.32
N GLY A 96 -3.00 -1.71 0.73
CA GLY A 96 -2.50 -1.97 2.09
C GLY A 96 -1.70 -0.81 2.70
N ILE A 97 -1.73 0.38 2.08
CA ILE A 97 -0.99 1.57 2.52
C ILE A 97 -1.90 2.81 2.47
N THR A 98 -1.73 3.72 3.43
CA THR A 98 -2.50 4.96 3.51
C THR A 98 -1.79 6.12 2.82
N LEU A 99 -2.50 7.24 2.63
CA LEU A 99 -1.87 8.47 2.15
C LEU A 99 -0.87 9.02 3.19
N GLU A 100 -1.19 8.91 4.49
CA GLU A 100 -0.32 9.29 5.59
C GLU A 100 0.98 8.49 5.62
N ASP A 101 0.92 7.19 5.33
CA ASP A 101 2.13 6.37 5.16
C ASP A 101 2.98 6.88 3.99
N CYS A 102 2.35 7.25 2.86
CA CYS A 102 3.07 7.84 1.73
C CYS A 102 3.69 9.20 2.08
N VAL A 103 3.05 10.00 2.93
CA VAL A 103 3.63 11.24 3.47
C VAL A 103 4.89 10.95 4.29
N ALA A 104 4.87 9.89 5.11
CA ALA A 104 6.03 9.46 5.87
C ALA A 104 7.18 9.02 4.94
N ILE A 105 6.87 8.29 3.85
CA ILE A 105 7.85 7.93 2.81
C ILE A 105 8.44 9.20 2.17
N ALA A 106 7.60 10.13 1.74
CA ALA A 106 8.02 11.37 1.08
C ALA A 106 8.99 12.20 1.96
N ARG A 107 8.70 12.31 3.26
CA ARG A 107 9.58 12.99 4.22
C ARG A 107 10.92 12.28 4.41
N HIS A 108 10.89 10.95 4.54
CA HIS A 108 12.11 10.14 4.66
C HIS A 108 12.99 10.26 3.41
N VAL A 109 12.40 10.09 2.23
CA VAL A 109 13.07 10.20 0.93
C VAL A 109 13.64 11.60 0.74
N GLY A 110 12.90 12.65 1.08
CA GLY A 110 13.39 14.03 0.98
C GLY A 110 14.62 14.30 1.85
N ALA A 111 14.62 13.80 3.09
CA ALA A 111 15.77 13.92 3.98
C ALA A 111 17.00 13.14 3.48
N GLU A 112 16.80 11.91 2.98
CA GLU A 112 17.89 11.08 2.48
C GLU A 112 18.46 11.56 1.15
N ILE A 113 17.64 12.13 0.24
CA ILE A 113 18.12 12.79 -0.98
C ILE A 113 19.11 13.90 -0.64
N TRP A 114 18.74 14.78 0.30
CA TRP A 114 19.64 15.85 0.75
C TRP A 114 20.93 15.26 1.32
N LYS A 115 20.81 14.31 2.27
CA LYS A 115 21.94 13.72 2.96
C LYS A 115 22.93 13.03 2.01
N ARG A 116 22.46 12.29 1.01
CA ARG A 116 23.30 11.47 0.12
C ARG A 116 23.79 12.20 -1.12
N HIS A 117 22.97 13.10 -1.66
CA HIS A 117 23.21 13.72 -2.97
C HIS A 117 23.33 15.24 -2.92
N GLN A 118 23.10 15.87 -1.76
CA GLN A 118 23.14 17.33 -1.59
C GLN A 118 22.21 18.07 -2.59
N VAL A 119 21.13 17.41 -3.01
CA VAL A 119 20.06 18.01 -3.80
C VAL A 119 19.00 18.53 -2.83
N PRO A 120 18.69 19.83 -2.82
CA PRO A 120 17.66 20.38 -1.95
C PRO A 120 16.27 19.87 -2.34
N VAL A 121 15.42 19.71 -1.32
CA VAL A 121 14.08 19.10 -1.48
C VAL A 121 12.97 19.99 -0.97
N TYR A 122 11.91 20.10 -1.77
CA TYR A 122 10.64 20.71 -1.38
C TYR A 122 9.57 19.65 -1.22
N LEU A 123 8.79 19.71 -0.14
CA LEU A 123 7.65 18.84 0.09
C LEU A 123 6.37 19.45 -0.47
N TYR A 124 5.58 18.66 -1.20
CA TYR A 124 4.34 19.12 -1.84
C TYR A 124 3.13 18.19 -1.60
N GLU A 125 1.95 18.64 -2.04
CA GLU A 125 0.65 17.95 -1.85
C GLU A 125 0.43 17.57 -0.37
N ALA A 126 0.04 16.33 -0.06
CA ALA A 126 -0.23 15.90 1.30
C ALA A 126 1.01 15.93 2.21
N ALA A 127 2.21 15.98 1.63
CA ALA A 127 3.46 16.09 2.38
C ALA A 127 3.89 17.54 2.66
N ALA A 128 3.22 18.53 2.04
CA ALA A 128 3.58 19.94 2.16
C ALA A 128 3.60 20.41 3.62
N THR A 129 4.66 21.11 4.00
CA THR A 129 4.82 21.71 5.35
C THR A 129 4.09 23.04 5.49
N ARG A 130 3.73 23.67 4.36
CA ARG A 130 3.05 24.97 4.29
C ARG A 130 1.93 24.91 3.24
N PRO A 131 0.80 25.59 3.44
CA PRO A 131 -0.34 25.55 2.51
C PRO A 131 0.03 25.93 1.07
N GLU A 132 0.89 26.94 0.90
CA GLU A 132 1.35 27.44 -0.40
C GLU A 132 2.06 26.37 -1.25
N ARG A 133 2.68 25.37 -0.60
CA ARG A 133 3.45 24.29 -1.23
C ARG A 133 2.60 23.09 -1.62
N GLN A 134 1.33 23.03 -1.24
CA GLN A 134 0.44 21.96 -1.69
C GLN A 134 0.39 21.93 -3.22
N ASN A 135 0.34 23.11 -3.85
CA ASN A 135 0.30 23.25 -5.29
C ASN A 135 1.72 23.28 -5.89
N LEU A 136 2.05 22.28 -6.71
CA LEU A 136 3.36 22.13 -7.37
C LEU A 136 3.77 23.35 -8.20
N GLU A 137 2.82 24.00 -8.85
CA GLU A 137 3.05 25.17 -9.71
C GLU A 137 3.55 26.39 -8.92
N ASN A 138 3.18 26.50 -7.64
CA ASN A 138 3.73 27.54 -6.76
C ASN A 138 5.21 27.31 -6.46
N ILE A 139 5.61 26.05 -6.24
CA ILE A 139 7.01 25.69 -6.03
C ILE A 139 7.81 25.94 -7.31
N ARG A 140 7.29 25.48 -8.46
CA ARG A 140 7.92 25.61 -9.78
C ARG A 140 7.90 27.01 -10.40
N ARG A 141 7.27 28.00 -9.74
CA ARG A 141 7.21 29.37 -10.25
C ARG A 141 8.64 29.88 -10.50
N GLY A 142 8.86 30.47 -11.68
CA GLY A 142 10.20 30.94 -12.08
C GLY A 142 11.14 29.85 -12.58
N GLN A 143 10.73 28.57 -12.55
CA GLN A 143 11.53 27.42 -12.99
C GLN A 143 12.91 27.34 -12.30
N PHE A 144 13.85 26.58 -12.85
CA PHE A 144 15.20 26.44 -12.33
C PHE A 144 15.92 27.79 -12.19
N GLU A 145 15.88 28.63 -13.22
CA GLU A 145 16.64 29.89 -13.29
C GLU A 145 16.15 30.92 -12.25
N GLY A 146 14.83 31.10 -12.15
CA GLY A 146 14.21 32.02 -11.20
C GLY A 146 14.34 31.52 -9.77
N LEU A 147 14.06 30.24 -9.52
CA LEU A 147 14.16 29.65 -8.18
C LEU A 147 15.58 29.71 -7.64
N ARG A 148 16.60 29.48 -8.47
CA ARG A 148 18.02 29.59 -8.09
C ARG A 148 18.39 30.97 -7.54
N THR A 149 17.77 32.01 -8.08
CA THR A 149 18.01 33.40 -7.64
C THR A 149 17.20 33.73 -6.39
N GLU A 150 15.93 33.34 -6.36
CA GLU A 150 15.02 33.67 -5.26
C GLU A 150 15.34 32.92 -3.96
N VAL A 151 15.80 31.67 -4.03
CA VAL A 151 16.07 30.85 -2.83
C VAL A 151 17.12 31.47 -1.91
N ALA A 152 18.09 32.20 -2.49
CA ALA A 152 19.18 32.83 -1.75
C ALA A 152 18.72 34.04 -0.92
N THR A 153 17.70 34.75 -1.37
CA THR A 153 17.27 36.04 -0.79
C THR A 153 15.89 35.99 -0.15
N ASN A 154 15.02 35.06 -0.57
CA ASN A 154 13.65 34.93 -0.10
C ASN A 154 13.51 33.73 0.85
N PRO A 155 13.31 33.96 2.17
CA PRO A 155 13.12 32.88 3.14
C PRO A 155 11.94 31.95 2.83
N ASP A 156 10.87 32.44 2.20
CA ASP A 156 9.70 31.62 1.86
C ASP A 156 9.99 30.58 0.77
N ARG A 157 11.05 30.83 -0.02
CA ARG A 157 11.48 30.00 -1.14
C ARG A 157 12.54 28.99 -0.73
N ARG A 158 12.96 28.93 0.54
CA ARG A 158 13.92 27.94 1.05
C ARG A 158 13.35 26.51 1.00
N PRO A 159 14.16 25.49 0.70
CA PRO A 159 13.71 24.10 0.67
C PRO A 159 13.28 23.61 2.06
N ASP A 160 12.54 22.50 2.10
CA ASP A 160 12.19 21.78 3.34
C ASP A 160 13.39 21.01 3.88
N PHE A 161 14.22 20.46 2.98
CA PHE A 161 15.49 19.83 3.30
C PHE A 161 16.61 20.42 2.45
N GLY A 162 17.71 20.80 3.08
CA GLY A 162 18.89 21.37 2.43
C GLY A 162 19.09 22.86 2.67
N ASP A 163 20.17 23.37 2.08
CA ASP A 163 20.58 24.77 2.25
C ASP A 163 19.71 25.74 1.45
N ALA A 164 19.83 27.04 1.74
CA ALA A 164 19.15 28.11 0.99
C ALA A 164 19.78 28.38 -0.39
N ALA A 165 20.10 27.31 -1.13
CA ALA A 165 20.68 27.31 -2.46
C ALA A 165 20.20 26.08 -3.24
N LEU A 166 20.15 26.18 -4.57
CA LEU A 166 19.93 25.03 -5.44
C LEU A 166 21.24 24.29 -5.73
N HIS A 167 21.15 23.01 -6.06
CA HIS A 167 22.29 22.29 -6.62
C HIS A 167 22.68 22.90 -7.98
N ALA A 168 23.98 23.06 -8.23
CA ALA A 168 24.50 23.85 -9.35
C ALA A 168 23.97 23.41 -10.73
N THR A 169 23.97 22.09 -10.98
CA THR A 169 23.50 21.46 -12.22
C THR A 169 22.14 20.78 -12.06
N ALA A 170 21.95 20.01 -10.98
CA ALA A 170 20.74 19.24 -10.73
C ALA A 170 19.52 20.05 -10.23
N GLY A 171 19.68 21.30 -9.77
CA GLY A 171 18.57 22.11 -9.25
C GLY A 171 18.03 21.64 -7.90
N ALA A 172 16.71 21.50 -7.79
CA ALA A 172 16.03 20.95 -6.61
C ALA A 172 14.97 19.91 -7.00
N THR A 173 14.68 18.99 -6.09
CA THR A 173 13.66 17.95 -6.28
C THR A 173 12.42 18.27 -5.46
N VAL A 174 11.24 18.11 -6.05
CA VAL A 174 9.97 18.15 -5.29
C VAL A 174 9.57 16.72 -4.93
N VAL A 175 9.37 16.42 -3.65
CA VAL A 175 8.94 15.10 -3.18
C VAL A 175 7.60 15.23 -2.49
N GLY A 176 6.68 14.29 -2.70
CA GLY A 176 5.41 14.37 -1.98
C GLY A 176 4.56 13.13 -2.05
N ALA A 177 3.38 13.23 -1.46
CA ALA A 177 2.41 12.16 -1.44
C ALA A 177 1.07 12.69 -1.93
N ARG A 178 0.41 11.94 -2.80
CA ARG A 178 -0.87 12.34 -3.38
C ARG A 178 -1.73 11.13 -3.74
N LYS A 179 -3.01 11.38 -3.99
CA LYS A 179 -3.89 10.42 -4.64
C LYS A 179 -3.44 10.13 -6.10
N PRO A 180 -3.92 9.04 -6.70
CA PRO A 180 -3.73 8.80 -8.13
C PRO A 180 -4.19 10.01 -8.95
N LEU A 181 -3.39 10.38 -9.93
CA LEU A 181 -3.65 11.51 -10.82
C LEU A 181 -3.79 10.96 -12.23
N ILE A 182 -4.85 11.36 -12.92
CA ILE A 182 -5.10 10.95 -14.30
C ILE A 182 -4.73 12.14 -15.20
N ALA A 183 -3.69 11.97 -16.00
CA ALA A 183 -3.37 12.90 -17.08
C ALA A 183 -4.24 12.55 -18.30
N TYR A 184 -5.22 13.41 -18.58
CA TYR A 184 -6.27 13.16 -19.57
C TYR A 184 -6.38 14.34 -20.52
N ASN A 185 -6.12 14.08 -21.80
CA ASN A 185 -6.13 15.08 -22.85
C ASN A 185 -7.28 14.86 -23.82
N VAL A 186 -7.89 15.93 -24.32
CA VAL A 186 -8.98 15.87 -25.32
C VAL A 186 -8.59 16.67 -26.55
N TYR A 187 -8.55 16.01 -27.71
CA TYR A 187 -8.24 16.63 -29.00
C TYR A 187 -9.50 17.20 -29.64
N LEU A 188 -9.42 18.42 -30.16
CA LEU A 188 -10.52 19.10 -30.82
C LEU A 188 -10.35 19.03 -32.34
N ASN A 189 -11.46 19.12 -33.08
CA ASN A 189 -11.47 19.12 -34.56
C ASN A 189 -10.99 20.44 -35.18
N THR A 190 -10.09 21.16 -34.53
CA THR A 190 -9.55 22.45 -34.96
C THR A 190 -8.06 22.52 -34.64
N SER A 191 -7.31 23.31 -35.42
CA SER A 191 -5.93 23.68 -35.12
C SER A 191 -5.83 24.96 -34.29
N ASP A 192 -6.95 25.63 -34.01
CA ASP A 192 -6.98 26.87 -33.24
C ASP A 192 -6.78 26.62 -31.73
N VAL A 193 -5.54 26.81 -31.27
CA VAL A 193 -5.15 26.64 -29.86
C VAL A 193 -5.85 27.62 -28.93
N GLU A 194 -6.30 28.78 -29.41
CA GLU A 194 -6.99 29.76 -28.56
C GLU A 194 -8.35 29.23 -28.07
N ILE A 195 -9.01 28.38 -28.87
CA ILE A 195 -10.22 27.68 -28.44
C ILE A 195 -9.89 26.70 -27.30
N ALA A 196 -8.85 25.89 -27.46
CA ALA A 196 -8.42 24.97 -26.41
C ALA A 196 -7.99 25.71 -25.13
N LYS A 197 -7.33 26.87 -25.24
CA LYS A 197 -6.96 27.69 -24.07
C LYS A 197 -8.18 28.21 -23.32
N LYS A 198 -9.21 28.66 -24.04
CA LYS A 198 -10.50 29.08 -23.44
C LYS A 198 -11.17 27.93 -22.71
N ILE A 199 -11.26 26.75 -23.33
CA ILE A 199 -11.86 25.55 -22.73
C ILE A 199 -11.04 25.09 -21.51
N GLY A 200 -9.71 25.02 -21.62
CA GLY A 200 -8.83 24.67 -20.51
C GLY A 200 -8.98 25.62 -19.31
N LYS A 201 -9.20 26.92 -19.56
CA LYS A 201 -9.54 27.90 -18.52
C LYS A 201 -10.93 27.65 -17.92
N ALA A 202 -11.93 27.29 -18.72
CA ALA A 202 -13.27 26.98 -18.21
C ALA A 202 -13.31 25.71 -17.35
N VAL A 203 -12.52 24.69 -17.72
CA VAL A 203 -12.50 23.39 -17.04
C VAL A 203 -11.75 23.43 -15.72
N ARG A 204 -10.61 24.15 -15.63
CA ARG A 204 -9.73 24.06 -14.47
C ARG A 204 -10.27 24.81 -13.25
N PHE A 205 -10.03 24.24 -12.07
CA PHE A 205 -10.46 24.80 -10.80
C PHE A 205 -9.91 26.21 -10.53
N SER A 206 -8.65 26.48 -10.92
CA SER A 206 -7.99 27.76 -10.63
C SER A 206 -8.65 28.97 -11.29
N SER A 207 -9.58 28.76 -12.22
CA SER A 207 -10.41 29.81 -12.84
C SER A 207 -11.91 29.63 -12.57
N GLY A 208 -12.28 28.86 -11.54
CA GLY A 208 -13.67 28.63 -11.13
C GLY A 208 -14.35 27.43 -11.80
N GLY A 209 -13.60 26.61 -12.54
CA GLY A 209 -14.09 25.39 -13.17
C GLY A 209 -14.28 24.22 -12.19
N LEU A 210 -14.12 23.01 -12.70
CA LEU A 210 -14.30 21.77 -11.94
C LEU A 210 -13.21 21.63 -10.86
N ARG A 211 -13.63 21.35 -9.62
CA ARG A 211 -12.71 20.99 -8.52
C ARG A 211 -11.89 19.76 -8.91
N TYR A 212 -10.67 19.68 -8.38
CA TYR A 212 -9.75 18.57 -8.65
C TYR A 212 -9.35 18.40 -10.11
N VAL A 213 -9.59 19.41 -10.96
CA VAL A 213 -9.14 19.44 -12.34
C VAL A 213 -8.21 20.62 -12.55
N LYS A 214 -7.01 20.33 -13.03
CA LYS A 214 -6.09 21.31 -13.61
C LYS A 214 -6.17 21.19 -15.12
N GLY A 215 -6.01 22.29 -15.84
CA GLY A 215 -6.20 22.30 -17.29
C GLY A 215 -5.51 23.44 -18.01
N MET A 216 -5.15 23.20 -19.26
CA MET A 216 -4.61 24.18 -20.19
C MET A 216 -4.92 23.79 -21.64
N GLY A 217 -4.80 24.77 -22.54
CA GLY A 217 -4.89 24.52 -23.98
C GLY A 217 -3.51 24.53 -24.62
N VAL A 218 -3.21 23.50 -25.40
CA VAL A 218 -1.92 23.32 -26.08
C VAL A 218 -2.13 22.92 -27.53
N PHE A 219 -1.10 23.13 -28.35
CA PHE A 219 -1.09 22.73 -29.75
C PHE A 219 -0.15 21.54 -29.91
N VAL A 220 -0.70 20.39 -30.31
CA VAL A 220 0.02 19.11 -30.36
C VAL A 220 -0.42 18.36 -31.61
N ARG A 221 0.53 17.81 -32.37
CA ARG A 221 0.28 17.01 -33.59
C ARG A 221 -0.64 17.69 -34.61
N GLY A 222 -0.54 19.02 -34.77
CA GLY A 222 -1.35 19.78 -35.72
C GLY A 222 -2.76 20.11 -35.24
N GLN A 223 -3.12 19.77 -33.99
CA GLN A 223 -4.46 19.95 -33.43
C GLN A 223 -4.43 20.72 -32.11
N ALA A 224 -5.52 21.43 -31.83
CA ALA A 224 -5.76 22.04 -30.54
C ALA A 224 -6.21 20.97 -29.54
N GLN A 225 -5.58 20.94 -28.38
CA GLN A 225 -5.81 19.94 -27.35
C GLN A 225 -6.05 20.61 -26.00
N VAL A 226 -7.09 20.15 -25.29
CA VAL A 226 -7.32 20.50 -23.89
C VAL A 226 -6.60 19.48 -23.05
N SER A 227 -5.45 19.86 -22.48
CA SER A 227 -4.66 19.00 -21.60
C SER A 227 -5.08 19.20 -20.15
N MET A 228 -5.32 18.11 -19.42
CA MET A 228 -5.85 18.16 -18.07
C MET A 228 -5.18 17.15 -17.14
N ASN A 229 -5.10 17.51 -15.86
CA ASN A 229 -4.75 16.60 -14.78
C ASN A 229 -5.92 16.53 -13.79
N LEU A 230 -6.49 15.35 -13.64
CA LEU A 230 -7.51 15.06 -12.63
C LEU A 230 -6.78 14.59 -11.37
N THR A 231 -6.75 15.44 -10.34
CA THR A 231 -6.01 15.18 -9.09
C THR A 231 -6.79 14.31 -8.10
N ASP A 232 -8.10 14.17 -8.29
CA ASP A 232 -8.97 13.28 -7.52
C ASP A 232 -10.18 12.88 -8.39
N PHE A 233 -10.01 11.77 -9.13
CA PHE A 233 -11.04 11.29 -10.07
C PHE A 233 -12.28 10.75 -9.36
N GLU A 234 -12.16 10.30 -8.11
CA GLU A 234 -13.31 9.80 -7.34
C GLU A 234 -14.29 10.94 -7.01
N GLN A 235 -13.76 12.14 -6.80
CA GLN A 235 -14.57 13.33 -6.52
C GLN A 235 -15.04 14.03 -7.80
N THR A 236 -14.21 14.03 -8.85
CA THR A 236 -14.57 14.57 -10.16
C THR A 236 -14.26 13.53 -11.25
N PRO A 237 -15.26 12.67 -11.56
CA PRO A 237 -15.09 11.55 -12.47
C PRO A 237 -14.70 11.97 -13.89
N ILE A 238 -13.90 11.13 -14.56
CA ILE A 238 -13.39 11.40 -15.91
C ILE A 238 -14.51 11.63 -16.93
N ALA A 239 -15.61 10.86 -16.84
CA ALA A 239 -16.78 11.03 -17.71
C ALA A 239 -17.42 12.43 -17.58
N ARG A 240 -17.49 12.97 -16.36
CA ARG A 240 -18.00 14.32 -16.11
C ARG A 240 -17.10 15.37 -16.73
N VAL A 241 -15.78 15.20 -16.61
CA VAL A 241 -14.80 16.13 -17.20
C VAL A 241 -14.90 16.11 -18.73
N PHE A 242 -14.97 14.93 -19.35
CA PHE A 242 -15.10 14.79 -20.79
C PHE A 242 -16.39 15.45 -21.32
N GLU A 243 -17.54 15.19 -20.67
CA GLU A 243 -18.81 15.83 -21.05
C GLU A 243 -18.78 17.34 -20.86
N PHE A 244 -18.10 17.86 -19.83
CA PHE A 244 -17.92 19.29 -19.66
C PHE A 244 -17.08 19.90 -20.80
N VAL A 245 -15.95 19.27 -21.15
CA VAL A 245 -15.12 19.70 -22.30
C VAL A 245 -15.93 19.69 -23.59
N LYS A 246 -16.71 18.63 -23.82
CA LYS A 246 -17.57 18.49 -25.01
C LYS A 246 -18.61 19.62 -25.10
N ARG A 247 -19.24 19.97 -23.97
CA ARG A 247 -20.19 21.09 -23.90
C ARG A 247 -19.52 22.44 -24.18
N GLU A 248 -18.35 22.70 -23.59
CA GLU A 248 -17.60 23.94 -23.82
C GLU A 248 -17.06 24.03 -25.25
N ALA A 249 -16.61 22.91 -25.84
CA ALA A 249 -16.23 22.83 -27.25
C ALA A 249 -17.38 23.21 -28.18
N ALA A 250 -18.58 22.67 -27.93
CA ALA A 250 -19.77 22.95 -28.74
C ALA A 250 -20.13 24.45 -28.77
N ARG A 251 -19.90 25.18 -27.68
CA ARG A 251 -20.12 26.66 -27.63
C ARG A 251 -19.22 27.43 -28.58
N HIS A 252 -18.10 26.83 -28.99
CA HIS A 252 -17.15 27.39 -29.94
C HIS A 252 -17.30 26.80 -31.35
N GLY A 253 -18.35 26.01 -31.61
CA GLY A 253 -18.59 25.38 -32.91
C GLY A 253 -17.59 24.25 -33.24
N VAL A 254 -16.87 23.75 -32.25
CA VAL A 254 -15.92 22.64 -32.39
C VAL A 254 -16.38 21.43 -31.59
N MET A 255 -15.79 20.28 -31.84
CA MET A 255 -16.11 19.05 -31.13
C MET A 255 -14.83 18.26 -30.78
N PRO A 256 -14.85 17.51 -29.67
CA PRO A 256 -13.83 16.49 -29.41
C PRO A 256 -13.79 15.46 -30.54
N VAL A 257 -12.59 15.14 -31.01
CA VAL A 257 -12.34 14.08 -32.01
C VAL A 257 -11.92 12.80 -31.32
N SER A 258 -11.04 12.93 -30.33
CA SER A 258 -10.47 11.82 -29.57
C SER A 258 -10.00 12.32 -28.21
N SER A 259 -9.61 11.37 -27.36
CA SER A 259 -8.96 11.67 -26.09
C SER A 259 -7.80 10.70 -25.84
N GLU A 260 -6.85 11.11 -25.01
CA GLU A 260 -5.61 10.41 -24.74
C GLU A 260 -5.36 10.38 -23.23
N ILE A 261 -4.97 9.21 -22.73
CA ILE A 261 -4.43 9.04 -21.38
C ILE A 261 -2.91 9.06 -21.51
N VAL A 262 -2.26 9.88 -20.68
CA VAL A 262 -0.80 9.95 -20.57
C VAL A 262 -0.39 9.10 -19.36
N GLY A 263 0.46 8.10 -19.57
CA GLY A 263 0.81 7.08 -18.59
C GLY A 263 -0.33 6.09 -18.27
N LEU A 264 -0.41 5.68 -17.01
CA LEU A 264 -1.38 4.68 -16.52
C LEU A 264 -2.63 5.35 -15.91
N ILE A 265 -3.76 4.64 -15.98
CA ILE A 265 -5.03 5.05 -15.39
C ILE A 265 -5.52 4.00 -14.38
N PRO A 266 -6.03 4.40 -13.19
CA PRO A 266 -6.69 3.46 -12.29
C PRO A 266 -7.91 2.81 -12.96
N LYS A 267 -7.99 1.48 -12.91
CA LYS A 267 -9.10 0.70 -13.49
C LYS A 267 -10.47 1.27 -13.13
N LYS A 268 -10.69 1.58 -11.84
CA LYS A 268 -11.92 2.18 -11.30
C LYS A 268 -12.41 3.40 -12.09
N ALA A 269 -11.51 4.27 -12.55
CA ALA A 269 -11.88 5.47 -13.29
C ALA A 269 -12.53 5.15 -14.66
N LEU A 270 -12.09 4.08 -15.31
CA LEU A 270 -12.68 3.61 -16.57
C LEU A 270 -14.01 2.89 -16.33
N GLU A 271 -14.11 2.12 -15.25
CA GLU A 271 -15.35 1.43 -14.88
C GLU A 271 -16.47 2.42 -14.57
N GLU A 272 -16.19 3.44 -13.75
CA GLU A 272 -17.13 4.52 -13.45
C GLU A 272 -17.54 5.30 -14.71
N ALA A 273 -16.62 5.47 -15.66
CA ALA A 273 -16.94 6.10 -16.93
C ALA A 273 -17.83 5.22 -17.81
N ALA A 274 -17.56 3.92 -17.88
CA ALA A 274 -18.39 2.96 -18.60
C ALA A 274 -19.80 2.90 -18.02
N GLU A 275 -19.93 2.86 -16.69
CA GLU A 275 -21.22 2.93 -15.99
C GLU A 275 -21.98 4.21 -16.36
N TRP A 276 -21.32 5.37 -16.30
CA TRP A 276 -21.91 6.67 -16.63
C TRP A 276 -22.48 6.72 -18.06
N PHE A 277 -21.71 6.26 -19.05
CA PHE A 277 -22.09 6.40 -20.46
C PHE A 277 -22.99 5.27 -20.96
N LEU A 278 -22.78 4.04 -20.49
CA LEU A 278 -23.54 2.88 -20.96
C LEU A 278 -24.85 2.70 -20.19
N GLN A 279 -24.94 3.20 -18.96
CA GLN A 279 -26.14 3.15 -18.11
C GLN A 279 -26.72 1.73 -17.99
N VAL A 280 -25.84 0.73 -17.88
CA VAL A 280 -26.22 -0.67 -17.77
C VAL A 280 -27.00 -0.88 -16.48
N GLU A 281 -28.21 -1.44 -16.58
CA GLU A 281 -29.06 -1.70 -15.41
C GLU A 281 -28.36 -2.64 -14.42
N ASN A 282 -28.41 -2.28 -13.12
CA ASN A 282 -27.81 -3.04 -12.03
C ASN A 282 -26.30 -3.33 -12.21
N PHE A 283 -25.57 -2.43 -12.87
CA PHE A 283 -24.13 -2.57 -13.02
C PHE A 283 -23.39 -2.33 -11.71
N ASP A 284 -22.45 -3.22 -11.41
CA ASP A 284 -21.41 -3.01 -10.41
C ASP A 284 -20.10 -3.64 -10.90
N SER A 285 -18.96 -3.17 -10.38
CA SER A 285 -17.63 -3.63 -10.81
C SER A 285 -17.39 -5.14 -10.70
N SER A 286 -18.18 -5.88 -9.91
CA SER A 286 -18.10 -7.35 -9.79
C SER A 286 -18.70 -8.10 -10.99
N LEU A 287 -19.44 -7.43 -11.87
CA LEU A 287 -19.88 -7.97 -13.16
C LEU A 287 -18.76 -7.99 -14.20
N ILE A 288 -17.65 -7.28 -13.96
CA ILE A 288 -16.45 -7.39 -14.80
C ILE A 288 -15.75 -8.71 -14.49
N LEU A 289 -15.68 -9.59 -15.49
CA LEU A 289 -15.12 -10.95 -15.36
C LEU A 289 -13.72 -10.93 -14.74
N GLU A 290 -12.84 -10.05 -15.22
CA GLU A 290 -11.45 -9.94 -14.76
C GLU A 290 -11.37 -9.45 -13.31
N ASN A 291 -12.29 -8.60 -12.84
CA ASN A 291 -12.36 -8.22 -11.43
C ASN A 291 -12.71 -9.42 -10.56
N ARG A 292 -13.71 -10.19 -10.99
CA ARG A 292 -14.15 -11.38 -10.25
C ARG A 292 -13.06 -12.45 -10.24
N LEU A 293 -12.38 -12.65 -11.37
CA LEU A 293 -11.21 -13.53 -11.47
C LEU A 293 -10.09 -13.06 -10.56
N ALA A 294 -9.74 -11.77 -10.55
CA ALA A 294 -8.67 -11.23 -9.70
C ALA A 294 -9.01 -11.33 -8.20
N ALA A 295 -10.28 -11.11 -7.81
CA ALA A 295 -10.72 -11.28 -6.42
C ALA A 295 -10.60 -12.74 -5.97
N VAL A 296 -10.89 -13.67 -6.88
CA VAL A 296 -10.79 -15.12 -6.68
C VAL A 296 -9.33 -15.58 -6.57
N THR A 297 -8.50 -15.25 -7.55
CA THR A 297 -7.11 -15.69 -7.62
C THR A 297 -6.23 -14.98 -6.58
N GLY A 298 -6.60 -13.75 -6.18
CA GLY A 298 -5.95 -12.99 -5.12
C GLY A 298 -6.37 -13.38 -3.70
N GLY A 299 -7.18 -14.42 -3.52
CA GLY A 299 -7.58 -14.93 -2.20
C GLY A 299 -8.50 -14.00 -1.39
N LYS A 300 -9.03 -12.93 -1.99
CA LYS A 300 -9.95 -11.98 -1.34
C LYS A 300 -11.40 -12.46 -1.37
N ALA A 301 -11.75 -13.37 -2.26
CA ALA A 301 -13.01 -14.10 -2.27
C ALA A 301 -12.73 -15.54 -2.69
N ALA A 302 -12.97 -16.54 -1.84
CA ALA A 302 -12.96 -17.92 -2.29
C ALA A 302 -14.06 -18.12 -3.35
N VAL A 303 -13.78 -18.91 -4.39
CA VAL A 303 -14.81 -19.30 -5.38
C VAL A 303 -15.93 -20.02 -4.65
N GLY A 304 -17.07 -19.36 -4.44
CA GLY A 304 -18.21 -19.90 -3.67
C GLY A 304 -18.51 -19.17 -2.36
N GLY A 305 -17.91 -18.00 -2.10
CA GLY A 305 -18.18 -17.18 -0.92
C GLY A 305 -17.41 -17.65 0.33
N ILE A 306 -17.77 -17.14 1.51
CA ILE A 306 -17.08 -17.43 2.78
C ILE A 306 -17.02 -18.95 3.06
N ARG A 307 -18.08 -19.68 2.69
CA ARG A 307 -18.15 -21.14 2.82
C ARG A 307 -16.97 -21.81 2.12
N ALA A 308 -16.70 -21.47 0.86
CA ALA A 308 -15.62 -22.10 0.09
C ALA A 308 -14.22 -21.82 0.64
N GLY A 309 -14.06 -20.77 1.45
CA GLY A 309 -12.80 -20.48 2.14
C GLY A 309 -12.57 -21.32 3.40
N VAL A 310 -13.64 -21.84 4.01
CA VAL A 310 -13.58 -22.59 5.28
C VAL A 310 -13.85 -24.09 5.08
N GLU A 311 -14.66 -24.45 4.08
CA GLU A 311 -15.05 -25.83 3.75
C GLU A 311 -13.84 -26.76 3.58
N PRO A 312 -12.76 -26.41 2.84
CA PRO A 312 -11.60 -27.29 2.73
C PRO A 312 -10.95 -27.62 4.08
N PHE A 313 -10.91 -26.65 5.00
CA PHE A 313 -10.32 -26.85 6.32
C PHE A 313 -11.21 -27.73 7.21
N ILE A 314 -12.53 -27.53 7.16
CA ILE A 314 -13.48 -28.35 7.93
C ILE A 314 -13.48 -29.80 7.42
N GLU A 315 -13.46 -30.02 6.10
CA GLU A 315 -13.38 -31.36 5.53
C GLU A 315 -12.06 -32.05 5.87
N GLN A 316 -10.94 -31.31 5.92
CA GLN A 316 -9.66 -31.86 6.37
C GLN A 316 -9.68 -32.27 7.85
N LEU A 317 -10.34 -31.50 8.72
CA LEU A 317 -10.52 -31.86 10.13
C LEU A 317 -11.45 -33.07 10.32
N ALA A 318 -12.43 -33.25 9.41
CA ALA A 318 -13.36 -34.38 9.43
C ALA A 318 -12.78 -35.67 8.84
N ALA A 319 -11.71 -35.57 8.03
CA ALA A 319 -11.06 -36.71 7.40
C ALA A 319 -10.47 -37.67 8.44
N SER A 320 -10.47 -38.98 8.14
CA SER A 320 -9.82 -40.00 8.97
C SER A 320 -8.30 -40.01 8.78
N THR A 321 -7.67 -38.85 8.97
CA THR A 321 -6.24 -38.59 8.86
C THR A 321 -5.72 -37.98 10.16
N ALA A 322 -4.43 -38.15 10.46
CA ALA A 322 -3.86 -37.71 11.74
C ALA A 322 -3.68 -36.17 11.85
N THR A 323 -3.64 -35.46 10.72
CA THR A 323 -3.49 -33.99 10.64
C THR A 323 -4.25 -33.43 9.44
N PRO A 324 -4.81 -32.21 9.52
CA PRO A 324 -4.87 -31.33 10.69
C PRO A 324 -5.78 -31.89 11.80
N GLY A 325 -5.49 -31.53 13.06
CA GLY A 325 -6.18 -32.08 14.23
C GLY A 325 -6.58 -31.02 15.26
N GLY A 326 -6.68 -31.41 16.53
CA GLY A 326 -7.13 -30.53 17.61
C GLY A 326 -6.24 -29.29 17.83
N GLY A 327 -4.92 -29.43 17.70
CA GLY A 327 -4.00 -28.29 17.80
C GLY A 327 -4.20 -27.28 16.67
N SER A 328 -4.32 -27.77 15.44
CA SER A 328 -4.60 -26.97 14.24
C SER A 328 -5.94 -26.23 14.34
N ALA A 329 -6.98 -26.91 14.84
CA ALA A 329 -8.28 -26.29 15.12
C ALA A 329 -8.20 -25.22 16.23
N SER A 330 -7.39 -25.45 17.26
CA SER A 330 -7.16 -24.48 18.35
C SER A 330 -6.43 -23.23 17.83
N ALA A 331 -5.43 -23.40 16.97
CA ALA A 331 -4.75 -22.29 16.29
C ALA A 331 -5.72 -21.46 15.44
N ALA A 332 -6.56 -22.15 14.65
CA ALA A 332 -7.59 -21.50 13.83
C ALA A 332 -8.60 -20.72 14.69
N ALA A 333 -9.06 -21.29 15.82
CA ALA A 333 -9.95 -20.60 16.76
C ALA A 333 -9.29 -19.33 17.32
N GLY A 334 -8.02 -19.39 17.71
CA GLY A 334 -7.27 -18.23 18.18
C GLY A 334 -7.11 -17.15 17.10
N ALA A 335 -6.83 -17.56 15.85
CA ALA A 335 -6.72 -16.63 14.73
C ALA A 335 -8.06 -15.94 14.43
N MET A 336 -9.18 -16.67 14.49
CA MET A 336 -10.52 -16.10 14.34
C MET A 336 -10.85 -15.11 15.47
N ALA A 337 -10.49 -15.44 16.72
CA ALA A 337 -10.65 -14.53 17.85
C ALA A 337 -9.87 -13.22 17.65
N ALA A 338 -8.61 -13.31 17.22
CA ALA A 338 -7.77 -12.14 16.94
C ALA A 338 -8.34 -11.29 15.80
N ALA A 339 -8.88 -11.94 14.75
CA ALA A 339 -9.50 -11.27 13.62
C ALA A 339 -10.76 -10.47 14.03
N LEU A 340 -11.65 -11.08 14.83
CA LEU A 340 -12.85 -10.41 15.34
C LEU A 340 -12.50 -9.24 16.27
N GLY A 341 -11.58 -9.44 17.21
CA GLY A 341 -11.10 -8.34 18.07
C GLY A 341 -10.50 -7.18 17.25
N GLY A 342 -9.66 -7.51 16.26
CA GLY A 342 -9.03 -6.52 15.39
C GLY A 342 -10.04 -5.76 14.53
N MET A 343 -11.08 -6.44 14.03
CA MET A 343 -12.20 -5.82 13.32
C MET A 343 -12.94 -4.81 14.21
N VAL A 344 -13.30 -5.20 15.45
CA VAL A 344 -14.03 -4.32 16.38
C VAL A 344 -13.19 -3.09 16.74
N ALA A 345 -11.89 -3.28 17.02
CA ALA A 345 -10.97 -2.18 17.29
C ALA A 345 -10.83 -1.24 16.07
N GLY A 346 -10.64 -1.82 14.87
CA GLY A 346 -10.50 -1.07 13.61
C GLY A 346 -11.75 -0.29 13.22
N MET A 347 -12.95 -0.85 13.46
CA MET A 347 -14.23 -0.17 13.21
C MET A 347 -14.56 0.90 14.25
N SER A 348 -13.91 0.87 15.41
CA SER A 348 -14.07 1.90 16.46
C SER A 348 -13.07 3.04 16.29
N ARG A 349 -11.86 2.74 15.79
CA ARG A 349 -10.81 3.71 15.46
C ARG A 349 -11.29 4.76 14.46
N GLY A 350 -10.91 6.01 14.67
CA GLY A 350 -11.26 7.15 13.81
C GLY A 350 -12.70 7.65 13.95
N LYS A 351 -13.54 7.01 14.77
CA LYS A 351 -14.89 7.52 15.08
C LYS A 351 -14.82 8.57 16.16
N LYS A 352 -15.52 9.69 15.95
CA LYS A 352 -15.61 10.81 16.91
C LYS A 352 -15.99 10.38 18.33
N ALA A 353 -16.83 9.35 18.49
CA ALA A 353 -17.28 8.86 19.79
C ALA A 353 -16.18 8.14 20.62
N TYR A 354 -15.10 7.68 19.98
CA TYR A 354 -14.01 6.91 20.60
C TYR A 354 -12.65 7.58 20.44
N GLN A 355 -12.62 8.85 20.05
CA GLN A 355 -11.38 9.57 19.74
C GLN A 355 -10.43 9.63 20.94
N GLN A 356 -10.94 9.66 22.17
CA GLN A 356 -10.09 9.60 23.38
C GLN A 356 -9.33 8.27 23.56
N TYR A 357 -9.73 7.20 22.84
CA TYR A 357 -9.11 5.87 22.90
C TYR A 357 -8.32 5.54 21.62
N GLU A 358 -8.04 6.53 20.76
CA GLU A 358 -7.36 6.30 19.48
C GLU A 358 -5.98 5.61 19.63
N PRO A 359 -5.13 5.98 20.61
CA PRO A 359 -3.87 5.26 20.86
C PRO A 359 -4.08 3.79 21.24
N GLU A 360 -5.00 3.52 22.16
CA GLU A 360 -5.31 2.17 22.66
C GLU A 360 -5.91 1.30 21.55
N LEU A 361 -6.82 1.86 20.76
CA LEU A 361 -7.42 1.16 19.61
C LEU A 361 -6.39 0.87 18.53
N SER A 362 -5.45 1.80 18.28
CA SER A 362 -4.37 1.61 17.30
C SER A 362 -3.37 0.54 17.75
N ASP A 363 -2.98 0.54 19.03
CA ASP A 363 -2.14 -0.51 19.61
C ASP A 363 -2.83 -1.88 19.55
N ALA A 364 -4.11 -1.94 19.94
CA ALA A 364 -4.89 -3.16 19.88
C ALA A 364 -4.97 -3.74 18.45
N VAL A 365 -5.24 -2.89 17.44
CA VAL A 365 -5.23 -3.32 16.02
C VAL A 365 -3.88 -3.90 15.62
N ALA A 366 -2.78 -3.23 15.96
CA ALA A 366 -1.44 -3.69 15.61
C ALA A 366 -1.11 -5.05 16.26
N ARG A 367 -1.37 -5.18 17.57
CA ARG A 367 -1.10 -6.40 18.34
C ARG A 367 -1.98 -7.57 17.92
N LEU A 368 -3.28 -7.33 17.70
CA LEU A 368 -4.22 -8.36 17.24
C LEU A 368 -3.89 -8.84 15.83
N ASN A 369 -3.45 -7.95 14.93
CA ASN A 369 -2.98 -8.35 13.60
C ASN A 369 -1.74 -9.23 13.67
N ARG A 370 -0.75 -8.85 14.50
CA ARG A 370 0.44 -9.69 14.72
C ARG A 370 0.06 -11.07 15.24
N LEU A 371 -0.75 -11.14 16.30
CA LEU A 371 -1.22 -12.39 16.91
C LEU A 371 -2.01 -13.24 15.91
N ARG A 372 -2.85 -12.62 15.07
CA ARG A 372 -3.61 -13.30 14.02
C ARG A 372 -2.70 -14.01 13.03
N GLU A 373 -1.71 -13.33 12.46
CA GLU A 373 -0.78 -13.95 11.51
C GLU A 373 0.05 -15.05 12.18
N GLU A 374 0.47 -14.79 13.41
CA GLU A 374 1.21 -15.74 14.23
C GLU A 374 0.42 -16.99 14.63
N LEU A 375 -0.91 -16.91 14.75
CA LEU A 375 -1.81 -18.03 15.03
C LEU A 375 -2.21 -18.76 13.73
N LYS A 376 -2.37 -18.05 12.61
CA LYS A 376 -2.55 -18.67 11.29
C LYS A 376 -1.37 -19.56 10.93
N ALA A 377 -0.15 -19.05 11.10
CA ALA A 377 1.05 -19.84 10.87
C ALA A 377 1.12 -21.08 11.78
N SER A 378 0.58 -21.00 13.00
CA SER A 378 0.50 -22.14 13.92
C SER A 378 -0.40 -23.28 13.43
N ILE A 379 -1.35 -23.04 12.52
CA ILE A 379 -2.23 -24.09 11.96
C ILE A 379 -1.36 -25.12 11.22
N ASP A 380 -0.51 -24.65 10.31
CA ASP A 380 0.37 -25.52 9.53
C ASP A 380 1.52 -26.06 10.36
N LEU A 381 2.05 -25.26 11.31
CA LEU A 381 3.14 -25.69 12.19
C LEU A 381 2.71 -26.86 13.09
N ASP A 382 1.47 -26.89 13.57
CA ASP A 382 0.94 -27.99 14.38
C ASP A 382 0.95 -29.29 13.56
N ALA A 383 0.35 -29.26 12.37
CA ALA A 383 0.34 -30.40 11.45
C ALA A 383 1.77 -30.87 11.08
N ALA A 384 2.68 -29.92 10.81
CA ALA A 384 4.08 -30.23 10.50
C ALA A 384 4.81 -30.87 11.70
N SER A 385 4.63 -30.35 12.91
CA SER A 385 5.27 -30.87 14.12
C SER A 385 4.82 -32.30 14.45
N TYR A 386 3.54 -32.63 14.19
CA TYR A 386 3.06 -34.00 14.32
C TYR A 386 3.69 -34.93 13.27
N ALA A 387 3.80 -34.47 12.02
CA ALA A 387 4.44 -35.24 10.96
C ALA A 387 5.93 -35.53 11.28
N GLU A 388 6.63 -34.58 11.92
CA GLU A 388 7.99 -34.76 12.42
C GLU A 388 8.07 -35.83 13.52
N VAL A 389 7.15 -35.85 14.49
CA VAL A 389 7.09 -36.89 15.52
C VAL A 389 6.89 -38.27 14.88
N MET A 390 5.95 -38.39 13.94
CA MET A 390 5.70 -39.66 13.23
C MET A 390 6.90 -40.11 12.40
N LYS A 391 7.65 -39.16 11.83
CA LYS A 391 8.92 -39.45 11.15
C LYS A 391 9.98 -39.93 12.14
N ALA A 392 10.14 -39.26 13.27
CA ALA A 392 11.10 -39.64 14.30
C ALA A 392 10.83 -41.06 14.83
N TYR A 393 9.56 -41.44 15.04
CA TYR A 393 9.20 -42.82 15.42
C TYR A 393 9.56 -43.87 14.35
N ARG A 394 9.49 -43.52 13.06
CA ARG A 394 9.91 -44.41 11.97
C ARG A 394 11.43 -44.54 11.92
N ASP A 395 12.13 -43.42 11.96
CA ASP A 395 13.59 -43.35 11.85
C ASP A 395 14.27 -43.96 13.09
N ALA A 396 13.66 -43.84 14.29
CA ALA A 396 14.18 -44.46 15.50
C ALA A 396 14.36 -46.00 15.39
N LYS A 397 13.63 -46.66 14.48
CA LYS A 397 13.77 -48.11 14.22
C LYS A 397 15.05 -48.47 13.47
N THR A 398 15.69 -47.52 12.81
CA THR A 398 16.94 -47.72 12.04
C THR A 398 18.18 -47.23 12.80
N PHE A 399 17.99 -46.51 13.90
CA PHE A 399 19.08 -46.01 14.74
C PHE A 399 19.38 -46.94 15.93
N SER A 400 20.50 -46.69 16.62
CA SER A 400 20.75 -47.31 17.92
C SER A 400 19.66 -46.86 18.93
N PRO A 401 19.33 -47.67 19.95
CA PRO A 401 18.26 -47.34 20.90
C PRO A 401 18.39 -45.95 21.52
N GLU A 402 19.61 -45.55 21.89
CA GLU A 402 19.89 -44.23 22.50
C GLU A 402 19.67 -43.07 21.52
N VAL A 403 20.09 -43.22 20.26
CA VAL A 403 19.91 -42.18 19.22
C VAL A 403 18.45 -42.09 18.80
N GLY A 404 17.77 -43.22 18.66
CA GLY A 404 16.34 -43.27 18.34
C GLY A 404 15.48 -42.63 19.43
N GLU A 405 15.74 -42.96 20.70
CA GLU A 405 15.01 -42.38 21.85
C GLU A 405 15.22 -40.86 21.94
N ARG A 406 16.45 -40.38 21.71
CA ARG A 406 16.74 -38.95 21.68
C ARG A 406 16.02 -38.24 20.53
N ALA A 407 16.03 -38.80 19.33
CA ALA A 407 15.36 -38.20 18.17
C ALA A 407 13.84 -38.08 18.38
N VAL A 408 13.20 -39.10 18.96
CA VAL A 408 11.77 -39.06 19.32
C VAL A 408 11.52 -38.04 20.41
N SER A 409 12.36 -38.00 21.45
CA SER A 409 12.22 -37.02 22.54
C SER A 409 12.33 -35.57 22.04
N ASP A 410 13.27 -35.28 21.14
CA ASP A 410 13.45 -33.94 20.57
C ASP A 410 12.27 -33.52 19.69
N ALA A 411 11.73 -34.45 18.88
CA ALA A 411 10.53 -34.21 18.08
C ALA A 411 9.30 -33.95 18.96
N LEU A 412 9.09 -34.76 20.01
CA LEU A 412 8.00 -34.56 20.98
C LEU A 412 8.14 -33.22 21.70
N LYS A 413 9.35 -32.82 22.12
CA LYS A 413 9.59 -31.49 22.71
C LYS A 413 9.20 -30.35 21.75
N ASN A 414 9.49 -30.49 20.45
CA ASN A 414 9.05 -29.52 19.45
C ASN A 414 7.52 -29.49 19.33
N ALA A 415 6.89 -30.67 19.20
CA ALA A 415 5.44 -30.83 19.11
C ALA A 415 4.70 -30.37 20.38
N THR A 416 5.34 -30.35 21.56
CA THR A 416 4.77 -29.76 22.79
C THR A 416 4.85 -28.23 22.80
N ARG A 417 5.89 -27.64 22.21
CA ARG A 417 6.08 -26.18 22.20
C ARG A 417 5.06 -25.46 21.32
N VAL A 418 4.66 -26.06 20.21
CA VAL A 418 3.67 -25.47 19.29
C VAL A 418 2.31 -25.21 19.96
N PRO A 419 1.63 -26.19 20.58
CA PRO A 419 0.36 -25.99 21.26
C PRO A 419 0.47 -25.11 22.51
N LEU A 420 1.59 -25.13 23.22
CA LEU A 420 1.84 -24.18 24.31
C LEU A 420 1.88 -22.75 23.79
N ARG A 421 2.58 -22.52 22.67
CA ARG A 421 2.65 -21.20 22.01
C ARG A 421 1.28 -20.75 21.50
N ILE A 422 0.44 -21.67 21.00
CA ILE A 422 -0.95 -21.38 20.64
C ILE A 422 -1.73 -20.88 21.88
N ALA A 423 -1.65 -21.60 23.00
CA ALA A 423 -2.34 -21.22 24.23
C ALA A 423 -1.88 -19.86 24.78
N GLN A 424 -0.57 -19.59 24.77
CA GLN A 424 0.00 -18.31 25.21
C GLN A 424 -0.52 -17.13 24.37
N LYS A 425 -0.48 -17.27 23.04
CA LYS A 425 -0.98 -16.23 22.12
C LYS A 425 -2.49 -16.03 22.26
N ALA A 426 -3.24 -17.12 22.37
CA ALA A 426 -4.69 -17.05 22.56
C ALA A 426 -5.06 -16.36 23.89
N HIS A 427 -4.26 -16.54 24.94
CA HIS A 427 -4.39 -15.81 26.19
C HIS A 427 -4.15 -14.31 26.02
N GLU A 428 -3.11 -13.90 25.28
CA GLU A 428 -2.89 -12.48 24.94
C GLU A 428 -4.05 -11.90 24.11
N VAL A 429 -4.54 -12.65 23.11
CA VAL A 429 -5.72 -12.27 22.32
C VAL A 429 -6.92 -12.04 23.22
N ARG A 430 -7.19 -12.96 24.16
CA ARG A 430 -8.31 -12.82 25.10
C ARG A 430 -8.18 -11.56 25.96
N GLN A 431 -7.01 -11.29 26.51
CA GLN A 431 -6.77 -10.09 27.31
C GLN A 431 -7.04 -8.81 26.51
N LEU A 432 -6.60 -8.76 25.26
CA LEU A 432 -6.86 -7.64 24.35
C LEU A 432 -8.36 -7.50 24.05
N VAL A 433 -9.04 -8.59 23.72
CA VAL A 433 -10.49 -8.60 23.46
C VAL A 433 -11.29 -8.11 24.68
N GLU A 434 -10.90 -8.52 25.89
CA GLU A 434 -11.53 -8.06 27.13
C GLU A 434 -11.30 -6.55 27.35
N SER A 435 -10.09 -6.03 27.08
CA SER A 435 -9.81 -4.60 27.18
C SER A 435 -10.58 -3.74 26.16
N LEU A 436 -11.05 -4.32 25.05
CA LEU A 436 -11.82 -3.60 24.04
C LEU A 436 -13.27 -3.33 24.47
N LYS A 437 -13.84 -4.14 25.37
CA LYS A 437 -15.26 -4.03 25.78
C LYS A 437 -15.67 -2.62 26.25
N PRO A 438 -14.92 -1.92 27.11
CA PRO A 438 -15.30 -0.57 27.57
C PRO A 438 -15.01 0.55 26.56
N ILE A 439 -14.16 0.32 25.55
CA ILE A 439 -13.63 1.38 24.66
C ILE A 439 -14.11 1.25 23.20
N THR A 440 -15.10 0.38 22.94
CA THR A 440 -15.64 0.13 21.60
C THR A 440 -17.16 0.24 21.57
N SER A 441 -17.78 0.08 20.40
CA SER A 441 -19.23 0.21 20.25
C SER A 441 -19.99 -0.94 20.90
N LYS A 442 -21.01 -0.59 21.71
CA LYS A 442 -21.96 -1.55 22.30
C LYS A 442 -22.67 -2.42 21.24
N ASN A 443 -22.84 -1.90 20.03
CA ASN A 443 -23.48 -2.63 18.93
C ASN A 443 -22.63 -3.81 18.41
N MET A 444 -21.34 -3.87 18.78
CA MET A 444 -20.41 -4.93 18.39
C MET A 444 -20.11 -5.91 19.53
N TRP A 445 -20.92 -5.89 20.59
CA TRP A 445 -20.73 -6.77 21.75
C TRP A 445 -20.76 -8.26 21.36
N SER A 446 -21.62 -8.65 20.41
CA SER A 446 -21.69 -10.04 19.93
C SER A 446 -20.37 -10.51 19.33
N ASP A 447 -19.68 -9.66 18.56
CA ASP A 447 -18.39 -10.00 17.95
C ASP A 447 -17.31 -10.21 19.01
N LEU A 448 -17.26 -9.35 20.03
CA LEU A 448 -16.34 -9.48 21.16
C LEU A 448 -16.66 -10.72 22.03
N ALA A 449 -17.93 -11.06 22.20
CA ALA A 449 -18.34 -12.25 22.94
C ALA A 449 -17.90 -13.53 22.22
N VAL A 450 -18.09 -13.61 20.90
CA VAL A 450 -17.60 -14.73 20.08
C VAL A 450 -16.07 -14.77 20.10
N ALA A 451 -15.39 -13.63 19.96
CA ALA A 451 -13.92 -13.57 20.04
C ALA A 451 -13.38 -14.10 21.37
N SER A 452 -13.98 -13.72 22.51
CA SER A 452 -13.56 -14.18 23.83
C SER A 452 -13.76 -15.70 23.99
N SER A 453 -14.90 -16.24 23.51
CA SER A 453 -15.18 -17.69 23.53
C SER A 453 -14.24 -18.50 22.63
N LEU A 454 -13.92 -17.99 21.44
CA LEU A 454 -12.95 -18.62 20.54
C LEU A 454 -11.55 -18.61 21.12
N ALA A 455 -11.13 -17.49 21.74
CA ALA A 455 -9.84 -17.42 22.43
C ALA A 455 -9.77 -18.40 23.61
N ARG A 456 -10.87 -18.54 24.38
CA ARG A 456 -10.98 -19.57 25.43
C ARG A 456 -10.81 -20.97 24.86
N THR A 457 -11.51 -21.30 23.77
CA THR A 457 -11.41 -22.59 23.10
C THR A 457 -9.98 -22.88 22.65
N ALA A 458 -9.30 -21.87 22.08
CA ALA A 458 -7.91 -21.99 21.64
C ALA A 458 -6.93 -22.22 22.81
N ILE A 459 -7.16 -21.59 23.97
CA ILE A 459 -6.37 -21.82 25.18
C ILE A 459 -6.57 -23.25 25.67
N GLU A 460 -7.82 -23.67 25.89
CA GLU A 460 -8.15 -24.99 26.41
C GLU A 460 -7.67 -26.10 25.47
N GLY A 461 -7.90 -25.95 24.16
CA GLY A 461 -7.44 -26.89 23.16
C GLY A 461 -5.91 -26.95 23.04
N GLY A 462 -5.22 -25.81 23.08
CA GLY A 462 -3.76 -25.77 23.13
C GLY A 462 -3.22 -26.49 24.37
N LEU A 463 -3.77 -26.23 25.55
CA LEU A 463 -3.35 -26.89 26.79
C LEU A 463 -3.61 -28.40 26.79
N ALA A 464 -4.73 -28.87 26.23
CA ALA A 464 -5.01 -30.29 26.09
C ALA A 464 -3.99 -31.01 25.17
N ASN A 465 -3.55 -30.34 24.09
CA ASN A 465 -2.51 -30.87 23.20
C ASN A 465 -1.11 -30.84 23.85
N VAL A 466 -0.85 -29.89 24.75
CA VAL A 466 0.36 -29.93 25.59
C VAL A 466 0.31 -31.14 26.52
N GLU A 467 -0.81 -31.35 27.21
CA GLU A 467 -0.97 -32.42 28.19
C GLU A 467 -0.73 -33.82 27.60
N ILE A 468 -1.33 -34.12 26.45
CA ILE A 468 -1.15 -35.42 25.79
C ILE A 468 0.31 -35.66 25.40
N ASN A 469 1.01 -34.65 24.87
CA ASN A 469 2.42 -34.78 24.50
C ASN A 469 3.33 -34.93 25.73
N LEU A 470 2.99 -34.29 26.85
CA LEU A 470 3.73 -34.47 28.11
C LEU A 470 3.59 -35.88 28.68
N GLN A 471 2.50 -36.60 28.43
CA GLN A 471 2.36 -37.99 28.86
C GLN A 471 3.32 -38.94 28.14
N GLU A 472 3.66 -38.65 26.87
CA GLU A 472 4.58 -39.46 26.07
C GLU A 472 6.07 -39.15 26.33
N LEU A 473 6.38 -37.98 26.90
CA LEU A 473 7.75 -37.57 27.21
C LEU A 473 8.28 -38.29 28.46
N LYS A 474 9.60 -38.55 28.51
CA LYS A 474 10.29 -39.06 29.71
C LYS A 474 11.11 -38.00 30.45
N ASP A 475 11.37 -36.87 29.81
CA ASP A 475 12.17 -35.78 30.39
C ASP A 475 11.35 -35.01 31.44
N GLU A 476 11.53 -35.39 32.71
CA GLU A 476 10.82 -34.78 33.85
C GLU A 476 11.15 -33.29 34.06
N THR A 477 12.35 -32.85 33.65
CA THR A 477 12.73 -31.42 33.75
C THR A 477 11.89 -30.61 32.77
N PHE A 478 11.83 -31.07 31.52
CA PHE A 478 11.02 -30.43 30.48
C PHE A 478 9.53 -30.48 30.81
N LYS A 479 9.02 -31.60 31.34
CA LYS A 479 7.62 -31.68 31.81
C LYS A 479 7.31 -30.62 32.85
N THR A 480 8.15 -30.51 33.88
CA THR A 480 7.96 -29.53 34.95
C THR A 480 7.98 -28.10 34.41
N GLU A 481 8.88 -27.80 33.48
CA GLU A 481 8.97 -26.49 32.82
C GLU A 481 7.68 -26.16 32.04
N MET A 482 7.22 -27.09 31.19
CA MET A 482 6.03 -26.89 30.37
C MET A 482 4.74 -26.84 31.21
N SER A 483 4.60 -27.68 32.23
CA SER A 483 3.45 -27.64 33.15
C SER A 483 3.39 -26.32 33.93
N LYS A 484 4.54 -25.79 34.34
CA LYS A 484 4.61 -24.47 34.97
C LYS A 484 4.24 -23.34 34.01
N ALA A 485 4.67 -23.42 32.75
CA ALA A 485 4.28 -22.45 31.74
C ALA A 485 2.78 -22.51 31.43
N ALA A 486 2.20 -23.72 31.39
CA ALA A 486 0.78 -23.97 31.16
C ALA A 486 -0.12 -23.43 32.29
N SER A 487 0.31 -23.56 33.56
CA SER A 487 -0.52 -23.16 34.71
C SER A 487 -0.73 -21.64 34.83
N VAL A 488 0.14 -20.83 34.23
CA VAL A 488 -0.02 -19.35 34.19
C VAL A 488 -1.12 -18.92 33.21
N ILE A 489 -1.47 -19.78 32.26
CA ILE A 489 -2.42 -19.50 31.18
C ILE A 489 -3.84 -19.91 31.57
N THR A 490 -3.99 -20.63 32.70
CA THR A 490 -5.26 -21.23 33.13
C THR A 490 -6.33 -20.17 33.35
N ILE A 491 -7.51 -20.46 32.82
CA ILE A 491 -8.67 -19.57 32.84
C ILE A 491 -9.39 -19.78 34.16
N SER A 492 -9.48 -18.74 35.00
CA SER A 492 -10.46 -18.70 36.09
C SER A 492 -11.87 -18.72 35.48
N ASN A 493 -12.72 -19.63 35.98
CA ASN A 493 -14.10 -19.80 35.52
C ASN A 493 -14.95 -18.53 35.67
#